data_AF-A0A927WZK8-F1
#
_entry.id   AF-A0A927WZK8-F1
#
_cell.length_a   1.000
_cell.length_b   1.000
_cell.length_c   1.000
_cell.angle_alpha   90.00
_cell.angle_beta   90.00
_cell.angle_gamma   90.00
#
_symmetry.space_group_name_H-M   'P 1'
#
loop_
_entity.id
_entity.type
_entity.pdbx_description
1 polymer ?
#
loop_
_entity_poly.entity_id
_entity_poly.type
_entity_poly.pdbx_seq_one_letter_code
_entity_poly.pdbx_strand_id
1 'polypeptide(L)'
;MLLILVVETNIEQGSDRLYIEDYIKHFFDISGVKLKFIPMSGKGNYKTTKVINKINQKIKEYTKTNPNNPKFKVIYFIDWDNPRFNNSQFNLNNQIVEYINKMNYELVYFNKNIENVFLQKDVESNKKLKEATRFVSKKLISEFDNSKCKIAQVVILNSSNIDLILSKYLEKYN
;
A
#
# COMPACT_ATOMS: atom_id res chain seq x y z
N MET A 1 16.49 3.27 -7.14
CA MET A 1 15.28 2.54 -7.62
C MET A 1 14.06 3.44 -7.47
N LEU A 2 13.00 3.27 -8.28
CA LEU A 2 11.69 3.89 -8.08
C LEU A 2 10.66 2.88 -7.58
N LEU A 3 10.01 3.16 -6.45
CA LEU A 3 8.80 2.44 -6.04
C LEU A 3 7.57 3.32 -6.26
N ILE A 4 6.63 2.79 -7.05
CA ILE A 4 5.34 3.43 -7.31
C ILE A 4 4.30 2.74 -6.44
N LEU A 5 3.78 3.45 -5.45
CA LEU A 5 2.88 2.95 -4.42
C LEU A 5 1.45 3.42 -4.75
N VAL A 6 0.60 2.51 -5.23
CA VAL A 6 -0.79 2.82 -5.59
C VAL A 6 -1.69 2.56 -4.39
N VAL A 7 -2.41 3.58 -3.92
CA VAL A 7 -3.08 3.58 -2.61
C VAL A 7 -4.56 3.96 -2.70
N GLU A 8 -5.39 3.36 -1.83
CA GLU A 8 -6.87 3.51 -1.77
C GLU A 8 -7.38 4.88 -1.27
N THR A 9 -6.62 5.96 -1.42
CA THR A 9 -7.06 7.32 -1.05
C THR A 9 -7.54 8.15 -2.25
N ASN A 10 -8.44 9.10 -1.99
CA ASN A 10 -8.93 10.11 -2.93
C ASN A 10 -7.94 11.26 -3.16
N ILE A 11 -7.10 11.58 -2.17
CA ILE A 11 -6.16 12.70 -2.21
C ILE A 11 -4.75 12.21 -1.88
N GLU A 12 -3.74 12.97 -2.31
CA GLU A 12 -2.34 12.62 -2.06
C GLU A 12 -1.98 12.58 -0.57
N GLN A 13 -2.78 13.16 0.34
CA GLN A 13 -2.55 13.20 1.79
C GLN A 13 -3.57 12.35 2.59
N GLY A 14 -4.15 11.30 2.00
CA GLY A 14 -5.13 10.47 2.71
C GLY A 14 -4.56 9.65 3.87
N SER A 15 -5.44 9.16 4.73
CA SER A 15 -5.12 8.32 5.90
C SER A 15 -4.19 7.16 5.55
N ASP A 16 -4.49 6.44 4.47
CA ASP A 16 -3.77 5.24 4.08
C ASP A 16 -2.30 5.53 3.81
N ARG A 17 -2.03 6.64 3.10
CA ARG A 17 -0.67 7.08 2.81
C ARG A 17 0.09 7.35 4.10
N LEU A 18 -0.54 8.00 5.09
CA LEU A 18 0.15 8.33 6.34
C LEU A 18 0.64 7.07 7.05
N TYR A 19 -0.19 6.03 7.17
CA TYR A 19 0.23 4.77 7.75
C TYR A 19 1.33 4.07 6.95
N ILE A 20 1.18 4.00 5.62
CA ILE A 20 2.17 3.34 4.74
C ILE A 20 3.52 4.08 4.78
N GLU A 21 3.49 5.41 4.70
CA GLU A 21 4.68 6.25 4.71
C GLU A 21 5.40 6.18 6.07
N ASP A 22 4.66 6.20 7.18
CA ASP A 22 5.21 6.05 8.53
C ASP A 22 5.81 4.66 8.75
N TYR A 23 5.12 3.60 8.29
CA TYR A 23 5.62 2.22 8.33
C TYR A 23 6.92 2.06 7.54
N ILE A 24 6.96 2.54 6.29
CA ILE A 24 8.17 2.46 5.45
C ILE A 24 9.33 3.19 6.13
N LYS A 25 9.11 4.43 6.58
CA LYS A 25 10.17 5.25 7.20
C LYS A 25 10.67 4.68 8.52
N HIS A 26 9.83 3.94 9.25
CA HIS A 26 10.21 3.35 10.52
C HIS A 26 11.00 2.05 10.36
N PHE A 27 10.62 1.19 9.41
CA PHE A 27 11.19 -0.17 9.31
C PHE A 27 12.24 -0.34 8.21
N PHE A 28 12.33 0.58 7.24
CA PHE A 28 13.17 0.40 6.06
C PHE A 28 14.07 1.60 5.77
N ASP A 29 15.30 1.30 5.34
CA ASP A 29 16.17 2.28 4.72
C ASP A 29 15.67 2.58 3.31
N ILE A 30 15.37 3.85 3.08
CA ILE A 30 14.90 4.37 1.79
C ILE A 30 15.99 5.17 1.06
N SER A 31 17.22 5.14 1.56
CA SER A 31 18.38 5.77 0.92
C SER A 31 18.56 5.23 -0.50
N GLY A 32 18.59 6.12 -1.48
CA GLY A 32 18.69 5.74 -2.90
C GLY A 32 17.39 5.17 -3.51
N VAL A 33 16.29 5.15 -2.76
CA VAL A 33 14.97 4.74 -3.25
C VAL A 33 14.02 5.93 -3.34
N LYS A 34 13.47 6.15 -4.54
CA LYS A 34 12.47 7.19 -4.79
C LYS A 34 11.08 6.59 -4.59
N LEU A 35 10.32 7.10 -3.64
CA LEU A 35 8.92 6.71 -3.44
C LEU A 35 7.99 7.66 -4.19
N LYS A 36 7.00 7.12 -4.91
CA LYS A 36 5.94 7.89 -5.56
C LYS A 36 4.58 7.28 -5.27
N PHE A 37 3.75 8.03 -4.55
CA PHE A 37 2.38 7.64 -4.26
C PHE A 37 1.44 8.03 -5.40
N ILE A 38 0.51 7.14 -5.75
CA ILE A 38 -0.57 7.38 -6.71
C ILE A 38 -1.90 7.09 -6.01
N PRO A 39 -2.71 8.12 -5.70
CA PRO A 39 -4.07 7.91 -5.22
C PRO A 39 -4.94 7.34 -6.33
N MET A 40 -5.69 6.28 -6.04
CA MET A 40 -6.63 5.66 -6.98
C MET A 40 -8.10 5.84 -6.62
N SER A 41 -8.43 6.54 -5.52
CA SER A 41 -9.83 6.80 -5.14
C SER A 41 -10.68 5.53 -4.97
N GLY A 42 -10.13 4.55 -4.25
CA GLY A 42 -10.77 3.25 -3.98
C GLY A 42 -10.37 2.13 -4.94
N LYS A 43 -10.35 0.88 -4.45
CA LYS A 43 -9.87 -0.28 -5.21
C LYS A 43 -10.58 -0.56 -6.53
N GLY A 44 -11.83 -0.17 -6.70
CA GLY A 44 -12.55 -0.36 -7.98
C GLY A 44 -11.87 0.32 -9.17
N ASN A 45 -11.02 1.32 -8.92
CA ASN A 45 -10.33 2.08 -9.95
C ASN A 45 -8.95 1.52 -10.35
N TYR A 46 -8.56 0.35 -9.81
CA TYR A 46 -7.22 -0.23 -9.92
C TYR A 46 -6.65 -0.28 -11.35
N LYS A 47 -7.50 -0.51 -12.35
CA LYS A 47 -7.16 -0.60 -13.78
C LYS A 47 -7.74 0.50 -14.65
N THR A 48 -8.20 1.61 -14.06
CA THR A 48 -8.71 2.74 -14.83
C THR A 48 -7.60 3.41 -15.63
N THR A 49 -7.94 3.95 -16.81
CA THR A 49 -7.01 4.70 -17.65
C THR A 49 -6.31 5.83 -16.88
N LYS A 50 -7.01 6.48 -15.95
CA LYS A 50 -6.45 7.53 -15.09
C LYS A 50 -5.29 7.01 -14.22
N VAL A 51 -5.45 5.87 -13.56
CA VAL A 51 -4.41 5.28 -12.71
C VAL A 51 -3.24 4.79 -13.56
N ILE A 52 -3.53 4.08 -14.66
CA ILE A 52 -2.52 3.57 -15.59
C ILE A 52 -1.67 4.70 -16.19
N ASN A 53 -2.30 5.80 -16.63
CA ASN A 53 -1.59 6.94 -17.19
C ASN A 53 -0.66 7.59 -16.16
N LYS A 54 -1.09 7.71 -14.90
CA LYS A 54 -0.22 8.23 -13.82
C LYS A 54 0.98 7.32 -13.59
N ILE A 55 0.79 6.00 -13.56
CA ILE A 55 1.89 5.02 -13.42
C ILE A 55 2.87 5.18 -14.58
N ASN A 56 2.38 5.15 -15.82
CA ASN A 56 3.21 5.27 -17.03
C ASN A 56 3.96 6.60 -17.08
N GLN A 57 3.32 7.70 -16.66
CA GLN A 57 3.96 9.00 -16.56
C GLN A 57 5.15 8.96 -15.59
N LYS A 58 4.98 8.39 -14.39
CA LYS A 58 6.07 8.29 -13.40
C LYS A 58 7.22 7.40 -13.87
N ILE A 59 6.91 6.30 -14.55
CA ILE A 59 7.93 5.45 -15.19
C ILE A 59 8.68 6.25 -16.25
N LYS A 60 7.98 6.93 -17.16
CA LYS A 60 8.59 7.74 -18.23
C LYS A 60 9.49 8.85 -17.68
N GLU A 61 9.02 9.58 -16.67
CA GLU A 61 9.82 10.62 -15.98
C GLU A 61 11.10 10.04 -15.37
N TYR A 62 11.00 8.86 -14.74
CA TYR A 62 12.14 8.21 -14.09
C TYR A 62 13.15 7.65 -15.10
N THR A 63 12.67 6.97 -16.15
CA THR A 63 13.55 6.42 -17.20
C THR A 63 14.32 7.52 -17.92
N LYS A 64 13.69 8.67 -18.20
CA LYS A 64 14.39 9.84 -18.80
C LYS A 64 15.56 10.33 -17.95
N THR A 65 15.44 10.27 -16.63
CA THR A 65 16.47 10.75 -15.69
C THR A 65 17.45 9.65 -15.26
N ASN A 66 17.20 8.39 -15.65
CA ASN A 66 18.00 7.21 -15.30
C ASN A 66 18.17 6.28 -16.53
N PRO A 67 18.74 6.77 -17.64
CA PRO A 67 18.66 6.09 -18.94
C PRO A 67 19.42 4.74 -18.99
N ASN A 68 20.46 4.57 -18.17
CA ASN A 68 21.37 3.42 -18.29
C ASN A 68 20.89 2.16 -17.56
N ASN A 69 20.00 2.27 -16.56
CA ASN A 69 19.46 1.12 -15.82
C ASN A 69 18.22 1.51 -14.98
N PRO A 70 17.07 1.79 -15.60
CA PRO A 70 15.88 2.21 -14.86
C PRO A 70 15.28 1.04 -14.07
N LYS A 71 15.53 0.98 -12.77
CA LYS A 71 14.90 0.01 -11.86
C LYS A 71 13.65 0.61 -11.22
N PHE A 72 12.49 0.03 -11.50
CA PHE A 72 11.23 0.41 -10.85
C PHE A 72 10.35 -0.79 -10.51
N LYS A 73 9.46 -0.62 -9.53
CA LYS A 73 8.39 -1.59 -9.23
C LYS A 73 7.10 -0.86 -8.84
N VAL A 74 5.97 -1.40 -9.27
CA VAL A 74 4.64 -0.92 -8.89
C VAL A 74 4.05 -1.85 -7.83
N ILE A 75 3.56 -1.28 -6.74
CA ILE A 75 2.99 -2.00 -5.60
C ILE A 75 1.61 -1.40 -5.32
N TYR A 76 0.57 -2.23 -5.37
CA TYR A 76 -0.79 -1.85 -5.01
C TYR A 76 -1.04 -2.15 -3.53
N PHE A 77 -1.61 -1.19 -2.81
CA PHE A 77 -2.01 -1.31 -1.41
C PHE A 77 -3.53 -1.32 -1.35
N ILE A 78 -4.11 -2.44 -0.93
CA ILE A 78 -5.53 -2.73 -1.04
C ILE A 78 -6.10 -3.15 0.32
N ASP A 79 -7.17 -2.50 0.74
CA ASP A 79 -8.03 -3.00 1.81
C ASP A 79 -8.77 -4.23 1.30
N TRP A 80 -8.52 -5.38 1.92
CA TRP A 80 -9.08 -6.65 1.49
C TRP A 80 -10.57 -6.78 1.77
N ASP A 81 -11.05 -5.99 2.72
CA ASP A 81 -12.39 -6.04 3.26
C ASP A 81 -12.78 -7.45 3.77
N ASN A 82 -14.08 -7.70 3.98
CA ASN A 82 -14.58 -8.98 4.46
C ASN A 82 -15.37 -9.67 3.34
N PRO A 83 -14.69 -10.39 2.43
CA PRO A 83 -15.33 -10.99 1.27
C PRO A 83 -16.22 -12.19 1.63
N ARG A 84 -16.16 -12.74 2.85
CA ARG A 84 -16.91 -13.95 3.25
C ARG A 84 -18.43 -13.80 3.10
N PHE A 85 -18.94 -12.58 3.10
CA PHE A 85 -20.38 -12.29 2.99
C PHE A 85 -20.72 -11.45 1.75
N ASN A 86 -19.76 -11.20 0.86
CA ASN A 86 -19.97 -10.32 -0.29
C ASN A 86 -19.29 -10.86 -1.55
N ASN A 87 -20.07 -11.55 -2.38
CA ASN A 87 -19.62 -12.12 -3.66
C ASN A 87 -19.06 -11.06 -4.63
N SER A 88 -19.60 -9.84 -4.62
CA SER A 88 -19.08 -8.75 -5.47
C SER A 88 -17.66 -8.35 -5.04
N GLN A 89 -17.43 -8.26 -3.73
CA GLN A 89 -16.12 -7.95 -3.16
C GLN A 89 -15.11 -9.09 -3.37
N PHE A 90 -15.54 -10.34 -3.21
CA PHE A 90 -14.72 -11.51 -3.54
C PHE A 90 -14.27 -11.50 -5.01
N ASN A 91 -15.22 -11.27 -5.93
CA ASN A 91 -14.93 -11.20 -7.37
C ASN A 91 -14.00 -10.01 -7.70
N LEU A 92 -14.21 -8.84 -7.10
CA LEU A 92 -13.35 -7.68 -7.31
C LEU A 92 -11.91 -7.97 -6.85
N ASN A 93 -11.75 -8.58 -5.66
CA ASN A 93 -10.42 -8.92 -5.14
C ASN A 93 -9.71 -9.93 -6.07
N ASN A 94 -10.41 -10.95 -6.57
CA ASN A 94 -9.83 -11.90 -7.53
C ASN A 94 -9.39 -11.21 -8.82
N GLN A 95 -10.22 -10.33 -9.38
CA GLN A 95 -9.85 -9.58 -10.58
C GLN A 95 -8.64 -8.65 -10.35
N ILE A 96 -8.51 -8.07 -9.16
CA ILE A 96 -7.35 -7.26 -8.78
C ILE A 96 -6.09 -8.14 -8.74
N VAL A 97 -6.16 -9.33 -8.11
CA VAL A 97 -5.04 -10.28 -8.06
C VAL A 97 -4.63 -10.72 -9.47
N GLU A 98 -5.58 -11.11 -10.31
CA GLU A 98 -5.33 -11.49 -11.70
C GLU A 98 -4.64 -10.36 -12.48
N TYR A 99 -5.12 -9.13 -12.33
CA TYR A 99 -4.52 -7.97 -12.97
C TYR A 99 -3.10 -7.71 -12.49
N ILE A 100 -2.87 -7.72 -11.18
CA ILE A 100 -1.54 -7.48 -10.60
C ILE A 100 -0.55 -8.52 -11.10
N ASN A 101 -0.94 -9.80 -11.13
CA ASN A 101 -0.11 -10.87 -11.66
C ASN A 101 0.17 -10.68 -13.16
N LYS A 102 -0.85 -10.36 -13.96
CA LYS A 102 -0.71 -10.09 -15.40
C LYS A 102 0.26 -8.95 -15.68
N MET A 103 0.26 -7.91 -14.84
CA MET A 103 1.11 -6.74 -15.00
C MET A 103 2.50 -6.89 -14.36
N ASN A 104 2.80 -8.02 -13.71
CA ASN A 104 4.01 -8.23 -12.92
C ASN A 104 4.22 -7.13 -11.85
N TYR A 105 3.13 -6.72 -11.21
CA TYR A 105 3.13 -5.81 -10.07
C TYR A 105 3.12 -6.61 -8.75
N GLU A 106 3.26 -5.92 -7.61
CA GLU A 106 3.05 -6.54 -6.30
C GLU A 106 1.74 -6.08 -5.67
N LEU A 107 1.22 -6.91 -4.78
CA LEU A 107 0.04 -6.65 -3.98
C LEU A 107 0.38 -6.66 -2.49
N VAL A 108 0.14 -5.53 -1.83
CA VAL A 108 -0.01 -5.45 -0.38
C VAL A 108 -1.50 -5.44 -0.05
N TYR A 109 -1.91 -6.32 0.86
CA TYR A 109 -3.28 -6.33 1.39
C TYR A 109 -3.32 -5.86 2.85
N PHE A 110 -4.42 -5.25 3.25
CA PHE A 110 -4.76 -5.01 4.65
C PHE A 110 -6.05 -5.73 4.99
N ASN A 111 -6.02 -6.63 5.96
CA ASN A 111 -7.19 -7.36 6.40
C ASN A 111 -7.65 -6.85 7.76
N LYS A 112 -8.85 -6.32 7.95
CA LYS A 112 -9.88 -6.04 6.94
C LYS A 112 -9.55 -4.79 6.10
N ASN A 113 -9.00 -3.77 6.75
CA ASN A 113 -8.53 -2.52 6.15
C ASN A 113 -7.30 -2.03 6.92
N ILE A 114 -6.67 -0.97 6.43
CA ILE A 114 -5.44 -0.43 7.02
C ILE A 114 -5.60 -0.01 8.49
N GLU A 115 -6.74 0.59 8.89
CA GLU A 115 -6.95 0.96 10.29
C GLU A 115 -7.06 -0.27 11.20
N ASN A 116 -7.69 -1.35 10.76
CA ASN A 116 -7.73 -2.59 11.54
C ASN A 116 -6.32 -3.19 11.72
N VAL A 117 -5.44 -3.05 10.72
CA VAL A 117 -4.05 -3.52 10.83
C VAL A 117 -3.27 -2.66 11.83
N PHE A 118 -3.27 -1.34 11.66
CA PHE A 118 -2.42 -0.44 12.45
C PHE A 118 -2.98 -0.05 13.82
N LEU A 119 -4.30 0.03 13.96
CA LEU A 119 -4.96 0.46 15.20
C LEU A 119 -5.72 -0.65 15.92
N GLN A 120 -5.87 -1.84 15.31
CA GLN A 120 -6.62 -2.97 15.87
C GLN A 120 -8.09 -2.65 16.21
N LYS A 121 -8.66 -1.65 15.53
CA LYS A 121 -10.05 -1.21 15.71
C LYS A 121 -10.65 -0.68 14.41
N ASP A 122 -11.98 -0.69 14.33
CA ASP A 122 -12.69 0.03 13.28
C ASP A 122 -12.64 1.55 13.52
N VAL A 123 -12.56 2.29 12.43
CA VAL A 123 -12.56 3.76 12.45
C VAL A 123 -13.57 4.27 11.44
N GLU A 124 -14.48 5.13 11.91
CA GLU A 124 -15.45 5.80 11.04
C GLU A 124 -14.74 6.62 9.96
N SER A 125 -15.31 6.65 8.74
CA SER A 125 -14.70 7.27 7.57
C SER A 125 -14.28 8.73 7.79
N ASN A 126 -15.08 9.52 8.53
CA ASN A 126 -14.79 10.93 8.85
C ASN A 126 -13.69 11.10 9.92
N LYS A 127 -13.32 10.03 10.65
CA LYS A 127 -12.27 10.03 11.67
C LYS A 127 -10.95 9.42 11.19
N LYS A 128 -10.93 8.72 10.05
CA LYS A 128 -9.73 8.05 9.52
C LYS A 128 -8.51 8.97 9.42
N LEU A 129 -8.65 10.15 8.81
CA LEU A 129 -7.54 11.11 8.68
C LEU A 129 -7.05 11.64 10.04
N LYS A 130 -7.96 11.84 10.99
CA LYS A 130 -7.63 12.28 12.35
C LYS A 130 -6.84 11.20 13.09
N GLU A 131 -7.28 9.94 13.03
CA GLU A 131 -6.56 8.84 13.66
C GLU A 131 -5.20 8.59 13.02
N ALA A 132 -5.10 8.68 11.69
CA ALA A 132 -3.82 8.52 10.99
C ALA A 132 -2.83 9.62 11.37
N THR A 133 -3.27 10.87 11.41
CA THR A 133 -2.45 12.00 11.89
C THR A 133 -2.03 11.79 13.35
N ARG A 134 -2.94 11.32 14.21
CA ARG A 134 -2.64 10.99 15.62
C ARG A 134 -1.60 9.88 15.73
N PHE A 135 -1.68 8.84 14.91
CA PHE A 135 -0.75 7.71 14.89
C PHE A 135 0.67 8.18 14.58
N VAL A 136 0.84 8.95 13.49
CA VAL A 136 2.15 9.49 13.06
C VAL A 136 2.69 10.49 14.08
N SER A 137 1.88 11.46 14.51
CA SER A 137 2.32 12.52 15.45
C SER A 137 2.74 11.97 16.81
N LYS A 138 2.08 10.92 17.29
CA LYS A 138 2.43 10.24 18.54
C LYS A 138 3.49 9.15 18.37
N LYS A 139 4.01 8.93 17.15
CA LYS A 139 5.00 7.90 16.82
C LYS A 139 4.57 6.50 17.26
N LEU A 140 3.28 6.19 17.16
CA LEU A 140 2.71 4.92 17.62
C LEU A 140 3.26 3.71 16.84
N ILE A 141 3.87 3.94 15.68
CA ILE A 141 4.59 2.92 14.93
C ILE A 141 5.71 2.25 15.74
N SER A 142 6.30 2.94 16.71
CA SER A 142 7.35 2.39 17.58
C SER A 142 6.84 1.34 18.57
N GLU A 143 5.54 1.37 18.89
CA GLU A 143 4.87 0.42 19.78
C GLU A 143 4.09 -0.65 18.98
N PHE A 144 4.09 -0.55 17.65
CA PHE A 144 3.33 -1.43 16.77
C PHE A 144 3.95 -2.83 16.68
N ASP A 145 3.13 -3.86 16.89
CA ASP A 145 3.53 -5.25 16.69
C ASP A 145 3.68 -5.58 15.19
N ASN A 146 4.91 -5.47 14.70
CA ASN A 146 5.25 -5.75 13.31
C ASN A 146 5.02 -7.21 12.89
N SER A 147 4.78 -8.15 13.81
CA SER A 147 4.44 -9.53 13.43
C SER A 147 3.15 -9.60 12.59
N LYS A 148 2.24 -8.65 12.78
CA LYS A 148 0.99 -8.53 12.00
C LYS A 148 1.20 -8.17 10.53
N CYS A 149 2.34 -7.57 10.19
CA CYS A 149 2.68 -7.17 8.83
C CYS A 149 3.48 -8.22 8.05
N LYS A 150 3.77 -9.37 8.69
CA LYS A 150 4.55 -10.48 8.14
C LYS A 150 3.68 -11.66 7.69
N ILE A 151 2.39 -11.44 7.49
CA ILE A 151 1.43 -12.49 7.21
C ILE A 151 1.16 -12.55 5.71
N ALA A 152 1.41 -13.68 5.06
CA ALA A 152 1.10 -13.87 3.65
C ALA A 152 -0.37 -14.28 3.39
N GLN A 153 -1.02 -14.86 4.40
CA GLN A 153 -2.35 -15.46 4.27
C GLN A 153 -3.45 -14.48 4.69
N VAL A 154 -4.35 -14.17 3.77
CA VAL A 154 -5.43 -13.20 4.00
C VAL A 154 -6.54 -13.70 4.94
N VAL A 155 -6.42 -14.91 5.49
CA VAL A 155 -7.40 -15.45 6.45
C VAL A 155 -7.23 -14.89 7.86
N ILE A 156 -6.06 -14.35 8.18
CA ILE A 156 -5.76 -13.81 9.52
C ILE A 156 -6.25 -12.36 9.58
N LEU A 157 -7.19 -12.07 10.48
CA LEU A 157 -7.72 -10.73 10.69
C LEU A 157 -6.65 -9.79 11.25
N ASN A 158 -6.85 -8.49 11.01
CA ASN A 158 -5.99 -7.39 11.45
C ASN A 158 -4.51 -7.60 11.06
N SER A 159 -4.28 -8.12 9.85
CA SER A 159 -2.95 -8.48 9.35
C SER A 159 -2.71 -7.97 7.93
N SER A 160 -1.44 -7.98 7.54
CA SER A 160 -0.97 -7.54 6.24
C SER A 160 0.28 -8.34 5.84
N ASN A 161 0.56 -8.35 4.54
CA ASN A 161 1.83 -8.81 3.96
C ASN A 161 2.80 -7.67 3.65
N ILE A 162 2.52 -6.44 4.11
CA ILE A 162 3.32 -5.24 3.78
C ILE A 162 4.82 -5.41 4.05
N ASP A 163 5.20 -6.05 5.16
CA ASP A 163 6.60 -6.32 5.49
C ASP A 163 7.25 -7.24 4.46
N LEU A 164 6.55 -8.33 4.10
CA LEU A 164 7.05 -9.36 3.17
C LEU A 164 7.27 -8.80 1.78
N ILE A 165 6.37 -7.94 1.31
CA ILE A 165 6.46 -7.35 -0.03
C ILE A 165 7.55 -6.28 -0.07
N LEU A 166 7.57 -5.36 0.90
CA LEU A 166 8.56 -4.28 0.92
C LEU A 166 9.99 -4.80 1.11
N SER A 167 10.18 -5.87 1.89
CA SER A 167 11.49 -6.49 2.11
C SER A 167 12.12 -7.08 0.85
N LYS A 168 11.37 -7.24 -0.25
CA LYS A 168 11.92 -7.64 -1.55
C LYS A 168 12.68 -6.51 -2.25
N TYR A 169 12.44 -5.25 -1.85
CA TYR A 169 12.91 -4.06 -2.56
C TYR A 169 13.60 -3.03 -1.67
N LEU A 170 13.39 -3.10 -0.37
CA LEU A 170 13.94 -2.19 0.63
C LEU A 170 14.72 -2.98 1.67
N GLU A 171 15.85 -2.42 2.09
CA GLU A 171 16.63 -2.95 3.20
C GLU A 171 15.98 -2.51 4.51
N LYS A 172 15.98 -3.38 5.52
CA LYS A 172 15.47 -3.03 6.85
C LYS A 172 16.54 -2.31 7.64
N TYR A 173 16.13 -1.41 8.53
CA TYR A 173 17.04 -0.96 9.58
C TYR A 173 17.42 -2.15 10.46
N ASN A 174 18.71 -2.23 10.82
CA ASN A 174 19.24 -3.21 11.77
C ASN A 174 18.78 -2.93 13.19
#